data_AF-A0A9D8VGT9-F1
#
_entry.id   AF-A0A9D8VGT9-F1
#
_cell.length_a   1.000
_cell.length_b   1.000
_cell.length_c   1.000
_cell.angle_alpha   90.00
_cell.angle_beta   90.00
_cell.angle_gamma   90.00
#
_symmetry.space_group_name_H-M   'P 1'
#
loop_
_entity.id
_entity.type
_entity.pdbx_description
1 polymer ?
#
loop_
_entity_poly.entity_id
_entity_poly.type
_entity_poly.pdbx_seq_one_letter_code
_entity_poly.pdbx_strand_id
1 'polypeptide(L)'
;MSYTLVGKQVRVHLYNRAGITLGTVTGRVADYAPRVQVAPGMHKDLVYVVDIETGDPEVPYTNSSGEDNESWFAVQDIEVIEGEGPRLFTN
;
A
#
# COMPACT_ATOMS: atom_id res chain seq x y z
N MET A 1 6.87 5.39 14.71
CA MET A 1 6.26 6.61 14.12
C MET A 1 5.33 6.21 12.97
N SER A 2 4.63 5.07 13.09
CA SER A 2 4.28 4.26 11.92
C SER A 2 2.83 3.74 11.89
N TYR A 3 2.14 3.75 13.04
CA TYR A 3 0.70 3.49 13.12
C TYR A 3 -0.15 4.61 12.49
N THR A 4 0.45 5.76 12.19
CA THR A 4 -0.23 6.90 11.56
C THR A 4 -0.71 6.62 10.14
N LEU A 5 -0.21 5.55 9.51
CA LEU A 5 -0.63 5.14 8.18
C LEU A 5 -1.93 4.34 8.19
N VAL A 6 -2.22 3.61 9.27
CA VAL A 6 -3.40 2.75 9.36
C VAL A 6 -4.67 3.59 9.18
N GLY A 7 -5.55 3.12 8.29
CA GLY A 7 -6.79 3.79 7.90
C GLY A 7 -6.66 4.81 6.77
N LYS A 8 -5.45 5.19 6.35
CA LYS A 8 -5.26 6.13 5.23
C LYS A 8 -5.45 5.43 3.89
N GLN A 9 -5.99 6.17 2.93
CA GLN A 9 -5.89 5.78 1.53
C GLN A 9 -4.49 6.03 0.99
N VAL A 10 -4.01 5.09 0.19
CA VAL A 10 -2.67 5.10 -0.39
C VAL A 10 -2.72 4.73 -1.86
N ARG A 11 -1.80 5.30 -2.62
CA ARG A 11 -1.41 4.84 -3.95
C ARG A 11 -0.15 4.01 -3.79
N VAL A 12 -0.14 2.81 -4.33
CA VAL A 12 1.00 1.90 -4.31
C VAL A 12 1.63 1.89 -5.69
N HIS A 13 2.93 2.11 -5.78
CA HIS A 13 3.71 2.00 -7.01
C HIS A 13 4.21 0.57 -7.19
N LEU A 14 3.81 -0.07 -8.29
CA LEU A 14 4.18 -1.44 -8.58
C LEU A 14 5.42 -1.49 -9.45
N TYR A 15 6.35 -2.37 -9.12
CA TYR A 15 7.60 -2.58 -9.86
C TYR A 15 7.77 -4.05 -10.20
N ASN A 16 8.35 -4.33 -11.37
CA ASN A 16 8.83 -5.67 -11.67
C ASN A 16 10.19 -5.94 -10.98
N ARG A 17 10.69 -7.18 -11.08
CA ARG A 17 11.98 -7.57 -10.50
C ARG A 17 13.19 -6.81 -11.07
N ALA A 18 13.06 -6.21 -12.25
CA ALA A 18 14.09 -5.38 -12.86
C ALA A 18 14.03 -3.90 -12.39
N GLY A 19 13.09 -3.56 -11.50
CA GLY A 19 12.89 -2.20 -10.99
C GLY A 19 12.11 -1.28 -11.93
N ILE A 20 11.46 -1.82 -12.96
CA ILE A 20 10.65 -1.04 -13.90
C ILE A 20 9.24 -0.88 -13.34
N THR A 21 8.73 0.35 -13.35
CA THR A 21 7.36 0.67 -12.93
C THR A 21 6.34 -0.01 -13.83
N LEU A 22 5.44 -0.79 -13.23
CA LEU A 22 4.33 -1.48 -13.90
C LEU A 22 3.03 -0.66 -13.88
N GLY A 23 2.91 0.29 -12.95
CA GLY A 23 1.73 1.12 -12.79
C GLY A 23 1.50 1.44 -11.31
N THR A 24 0.28 1.85 -11.00
CA THR A 24 -0.12 2.15 -9.62
C THR A 24 -1.48 1.54 -9.31
N VAL A 25 -1.65 1.10 -8.07
CA VAL A 25 -2.96 0.68 -7.54
C VAL A 25 -3.32 1.56 -6.35
N THR A 26 -4.60 1.67 -6.02
CA THR A 26 -5.07 2.41 -4.85
C THR A 26 -5.64 1.46 -3.82
N GLY A 27 -5.56 1.79 -2.54
CA GLY A 27 -6.14 0.96 -1.48
C GLY A 27 -6.07 1.65 -0.13
N ARG A 28 -6.37 0.90 0.93
CA ARG A 28 -6.37 1.40 2.31
C ARG A 28 -5.42 0.60 3.19
N VAL A 29 -4.62 1.28 4.00
CA VAL A 29 -3.72 0.60 4.94
C VAL A 29 -4.54 0.02 6.11
N ALA A 30 -4.44 -1.28 6.32
CA ALA A 30 -5.09 -2.01 7.42
C ALA A 30 -4.12 -2.35 8.57
N ASP A 31 -2.84 -2.56 8.28
CA ASP A 31 -1.84 -2.88 9.31
C ASP A 31 -0.43 -2.40 8.94
N TYR A 32 0.48 -2.40 9.92
CA TYR A 32 1.88 -2.02 9.78
C TYR A 32 2.80 -3.01 10.51
N ALA A 33 3.80 -3.51 9.80
CA ALA A 33 4.82 -4.41 10.33
C ALA A 33 6.22 -3.77 10.21
N PRO A 34 6.83 -3.32 11.32
CA PRO A 34 8.17 -2.76 11.31
C PRO A 34 9.23 -3.85 11.16
N ARG A 35 10.32 -3.53 10.46
CA ARG A 35 11.54 -4.35 10.39
C ARG A 35 11.29 -5.80 10.01
N VAL A 36 10.44 -6.05 9.02
CA VAL A 36 10.23 -7.38 8.45
C VAL A 36 11.45 -7.78 7.63
N GLN A 37 11.99 -8.97 7.87
CA GLN A 37 13.10 -9.49 7.09
C GLN A 37 12.60 -9.97 5.72
N VAL A 38 13.01 -9.30 4.65
CA VAL A 38 12.58 -9.59 3.27
C VAL A 38 13.65 -10.35 2.47
N ALA A 39 14.90 -10.29 2.93
CA ALA A 39 16.02 -11.09 2.44
C ALA A 39 17.06 -11.25 3.57
N PRO A 40 18.02 -12.18 3.47
CA PRO A 40 19.10 -12.30 4.45
C PRO A 40 19.80 -10.94 4.70
N GLY A 41 19.75 -10.45 5.94
CA GLY A 41 20.31 -9.15 6.34
C GLY A 41 19.53 -7.91 5.90
N MET A 42 18.45 -8.05 5.13
CA MET A 42 17.64 -6.94 4.63
C MET A 42 16.29 -6.87 5.34
N HIS A 43 16.04 -5.74 6.00
CA HIS A 43 14.77 -5.47 6.67
C HIS A 43 14.06 -4.30 6.01
N LYS A 44 12.74 -4.41 5.89
CA LYS A 44 11.88 -3.33 5.42
C LYS A 44 10.70 -3.16 6.37
N ASP A 45 10.22 -1.94 6.42
CA ASP A 45 8.94 -1.63 7.03
C ASP A 45 7.84 -1.89 6.00
N LEU A 46 6.87 -2.71 6.37
CA LEU A 46 5.77 -3.09 5.48
C LEU A 46 4.44 -2.55 6.00
N VAL A 47 3.54 -2.28 5.08
CA VAL A 47 2.13 -2.01 5.35
C VAL A 47 1.28 -3.05 4.67
N TYR A 48 0.22 -3.47 5.33
CA TYR A 48 -0.80 -4.31 4.74
C TYR A 48 -1.88 -3.40 4.16
N VAL A 49 -2.12 -3.52 2.86
CA VAL A 49 -3.09 -2.73 2.13
C VAL A 49 -4.22 -3.65 1.69
N VAL A 50 -5.45 -3.21 1.95
CA VAL A 50 -6.70 -3.89 1.58
C VAL A 50 -7.53 -2.98 0.69
N ASP A 51 -8.66 -3.49 0.20
CA ASP A 51 -9.57 -2.76 -0.70
C ASP A 51 -8.81 -2.25 -1.94
N ILE A 52 -7.89 -3.05 -2.47
CA ILE A 52 -7.03 -2.64 -3.59
C ILE A 52 -7.82 -2.57 -4.90
N GLU A 53 -7.69 -1.45 -5.60
CA GLU A 53 -8.29 -1.18 -6.90
C GLU A 53 -7.20 -0.95 -7.96
N THR A 54 -7.35 -1.58 -9.13
CA THR A 54 -6.39 -1.52 -10.26
C THR A 54 -6.70 -0.40 -11.27
N GLY A 55 -7.80 0.34 -11.06
CA GLY A 55 -8.36 1.28 -12.03
C GLY A 55 -9.25 0.63 -13.10
N ASP A 56 -9.24 -0.71 -13.20
CA ASP A 56 -10.16 -1.50 -14.01
C ASP A 56 -11.01 -2.39 -13.08
N PRO A 57 -12.31 -2.13 -12.90
CA PRO A 57 -13.16 -2.89 -11.99
C PRO A 57 -13.39 -4.34 -12.45
N GLU A 58 -13.10 -4.68 -13.71
CA GLU A 58 -13.23 -6.04 -14.23
C GLU A 58 -11.98 -6.90 -13.96
N VAL A 59 -10.87 -6.27 -13.55
CA VAL A 59 -9.58 -6.94 -13.30
C VAL A 59 -9.17 -6.73 -11.84
N PRO A 60 -9.57 -7.64 -10.93
CA PRO A 60 -9.17 -7.54 -9.53
C PRO A 60 -7.65 -7.63 -9.40
N TYR A 61 -7.13 -6.99 -8.35
CA TYR A 61 -5.72 -7.15 -8.02
C TYR A 61 -5.52 -8.52 -7.38
N THR A 62 -4.62 -9.35 -7.91
CA THR A 62 -4.24 -10.62 -7.28
C THR A 62 -2.79 -10.55 -6.84
N ASN A 63 -2.55 -10.83 -5.56
CA ASN A 63 -1.21 -10.79 -4.99
C ASN A 63 -0.40 -12.05 -5.32
N SER A 64 0.88 -12.07 -4.92
CA SER A 64 1.77 -13.21 -5.18
C SER A 64 1.39 -14.51 -4.48
N SER A 65 0.52 -14.45 -3.47
CA SER A 65 -0.02 -15.59 -2.74
C SER A 65 -1.35 -16.10 -3.33
N GLY A 66 -1.90 -15.40 -4.33
CA GLY A 66 -3.19 -15.73 -4.95
C GLY A 66 -4.42 -15.18 -4.21
N GLU A 67 -4.22 -14.26 -3.26
CA GLU A 67 -5.33 -13.56 -2.60
C GLU A 67 -5.67 -12.27 -3.36
N ASP A 68 -6.95 -11.93 -3.34
CA ASP A 68 -7.49 -10.81 -4.12
C ASP A 68 -7.63 -9.55 -3.27
N ASN A 69 -7.28 -8.42 -3.88
CA ASN A 69 -7.47 -7.06 -3.39
C ASN A 69 -6.78 -6.72 -2.07
N GLU A 70 -5.77 -7.51 -1.69
CA GLU A 70 -4.94 -7.27 -0.51
C GLU A 70 -3.48 -7.68 -0.72
N SER A 71 -2.54 -6.97 -0.12
CA SER A 71 -1.11 -7.35 -0.11
C SER A 71 -0.30 -6.53 0.88
N TRP A 72 0.88 -7.06 1.22
CA TRP A 72 1.94 -6.32 1.90
C TRP A 72 2.78 -5.54 0.90
N PHE A 73 3.06 -4.28 1.22
CA PHE A 73 3.92 -3.40 0.43
C PHE A 73 4.95 -2.71 1.31
N ALA A 74 6.12 -2.36 0.74
CA ALA A 74 7.08 -1.57 1.49
C ALA A 74 6.56 -0.14 1.65
N VAL A 75 6.79 0.47 2.82
CA VAL A 75 6.41 1.87 3.09
C VAL A 75 7.02 2.86 2.08
N GLN A 76 8.12 2.50 1.44
CA GLN A 76 8.78 3.33 0.42
C GLN A 76 8.05 3.34 -0.92
N ASP A 77 7.20 2.34 -1.17
CA ASP A 77 6.49 2.15 -2.44
C ASP A 77 5.06 2.74 -2.39
N ILE A 78 4.67 3.36 -1.27
CA ILE A 78 3.35 3.95 -1.09
C ILE A 78 3.42 5.47 -1.01
N GLU A 79 2.40 6.11 -1.56
CA GLU A 79 2.09 7.52 -1.44
C GLU A 79 0.76 7.65 -0.71
N VAL A 80 0.70 8.44 0.37
CA VAL A 80 -0.58 8.74 1.02
C VAL A 80 -1.38 9.65 0.08
N ILE A 81 -2.56 9.19 -0.31
CA ILE A 81 -3.53 10.03 -1.01
C ILE A 81 -4.19 10.86 0.09
N GLU A 82 -3.73 12.10 0.27
CA GLU A 82 -4.47 13.04 1.11
C GLU A 82 -5.84 13.24 0.47
N GLY A 83 -6.87 12.62 1.05
CA GLY A 83 -8.21 13.07 0.80
C GLY A 83 -8.32 14.49 1.34
N GLU A 84 -8.87 15.41 0.55
CA GLU A 84 -9.64 16.52 1.10
C GLU A 84 -10.82 15.93 1.90
N GLY A 85 -10.54 15.36 3.07
CA GLY A 85 -11.52 15.33 4.14
C GLY A 85 -11.82 16.79 4.50
N PRO A 86 -13.07 17.14 4.86
CA PRO A 86 -13.40 18.53 5.13
C PRO A 86 -12.43 19.07 6.18
N ARG A 87 -11.83 20.23 5.91
CA ARG A 87 -11.13 21.00 6.95
C ARG A 87 -12.10 21.13 8.10
N LEU A 88 -11.88 20.41 9.18
CA LEU A 88 -12.57 20.61 10.44
C LEU A 88 -12.16 22.00 10.94
N PHE A 89 -12.80 23.03 10.43
CA PHE A 89 -12.87 24.32 11.08
C PHE A 89 -13.55 24.07 12.42
N THR A 90 -12.76 24.10 13.49
CA THR A 90 -13.31 24.22 14.84
C THR A 90 -13.55 25.72 15.06
N ASN A 91 -14.81 26.07 15.33
CA ASN A 91 -15.24 27.41 15.77
C ASN A 91 -14.51 27.81 17.06
#